data_AF-A0A7Y4W276-F1
#
_entry.id   AF-A0A7Y4W276-F1
#
_cell.length_a   1.000
_cell.length_b   1.000
_cell.length_c   1.000
_cell.angle_alpha   90.00
_cell.angle_beta   90.00
_cell.angle_gamma   90.00
#
_symmetry.space_group_name_H-M   'P 1'
#
loop_
_entity.id
_entity.type
_entity.pdbx_description
1 polymer ?
#
loop_
_entity_poly.entity_id
_entity_poly.type
_entity_poly.pdbx_seq_one_letter_code
_entity_poly.pdbx_strand_id
1 'polypeptide(L)' 'MAKTCLKCGYQRKITEQTPDYMCPACGVIYEKYEAKLARERADPTIKNQIDSVNKKADNFWIHFTKALDFVKPEYFIP' A
#
# COMPACT_ATOMS: atom_id res chain seq x y z
N MET A 1 2.02 -31.77 4.62
CA MET A 1 1.53 -31.04 5.80
C MET A 1 0.57 -29.95 5.33
N ALA A 2 -0.59 -29.79 5.95
CA ALA A 2 -1.53 -28.72 5.59
C ALA A 2 -0.91 -27.35 5.93
N LYS A 3 -0.71 -26.49 4.91
CA LYS A 3 -0.16 -25.14 5.12
C LYS A 3 -1.28 -24.22 5.64
N THR A 4 -1.07 -23.62 6.81
CA THR A 4 -1.98 -22.60 7.34
C THR A 4 -1.61 -21.24 6.75
N CYS A 5 -2.60 -20.52 6.25
CA CYS A 5 -2.39 -19.19 5.70
C CYS A 5 -2.08 -18.18 6.82
N LEU A 6 -0.92 -17.53 6.74
CA LEU A 6 -0.52 -16.48 7.70
C LEU A 6 -1.34 -15.19 7.58
N LYS A 7 -2.07 -14.99 6.46
CA LYS A 7 -2.90 -13.81 6.23
C LYS A 7 -4.32 -13.95 6.78
N CYS A 8 -4.96 -15.10 6.58
CA CYS A 8 -6.37 -15.31 6.92
C CYS A 8 -6.64 -16.48 7.87
N GLY A 9 -5.61 -17.24 8.25
CA GLY A 9 -5.76 -18.40 9.16
C GLY A 9 -6.34 -19.66 8.52
N TYR A 10 -6.72 -19.63 7.23
CA TYR A 10 -7.29 -20.80 6.56
C TYR A 10 -6.28 -21.96 6.49
N GLN A 11 -6.73 -23.16 6.87
CA GLN A 11 -5.93 -24.38 6.80
C GLN A 11 -6.20 -25.13 5.48
N ARG A 12 -5.15 -25.25 4.66
CA ARG A 12 -5.29 -25.78 3.31
C ARG A 12 -5.63 -27.27 3.30
N LYS A 13 -6.65 -27.65 2.52
CA LYS A 13 -7.02 -29.04 2.26
C LYS A 13 -6.36 -29.55 0.97
N ILE A 14 -6.08 -30.84 0.90
CA ILE A 14 -5.43 -31.50 -0.26
C ILE A 14 -6.36 -31.57 -1.48
N THR A 15 -7.68 -31.50 -1.27
CA THR A 15 -8.70 -31.60 -2.33
C THR A 15 -8.94 -30.30 -3.10
N GLU A 16 -8.25 -29.21 -2.73
CA GLU A 16 -8.46 -27.90 -3.34
C GLU A 16 -7.74 -27.79 -4.69
N GLN A 17 -8.44 -27.32 -5.73
CA GLN A 17 -7.88 -27.18 -7.08
C GLN A 17 -6.96 -25.96 -7.26
N THR A 18 -6.72 -25.18 -6.22
CA THR A 18 -5.87 -23.99 -6.30
C THR A 18 -4.39 -24.35 -6.24
N PRO A 19 -3.52 -23.59 -6.92
CA PRO A 19 -2.08 -23.85 -6.95
C PRO A 19 -1.43 -23.77 -5.57
N ASP A 20 -0.47 -24.67 -5.27
CA ASP A 20 0.18 -24.79 -3.95
C ASP A 20 0.83 -23.49 -3.43
N TYR A 21 1.19 -22.56 -4.32
CA TYR A 21 1.78 -21.27 -3.97
C TYR A 21 0.75 -20.22 -3.48
N MET A 22 -0.55 -20.44 -3.70
CA MET A 22 -1.62 -19.46 -3.46
C MET A 22 -2.69 -20.01 -2.51
N CYS A 23 -3.15 -19.21 -1.55
CA CYS A 23 -4.22 -19.61 -0.64
C CYS A 23 -5.60 -19.65 -1.33
N PRO A 24 -6.36 -20.76 -1.27
CA PRO A 24 -7.72 -20.85 -1.82
C PRO A 24 -8.70 -19.84 -1.23
N ALA A 25 -8.60 -19.56 0.07
CA ALA A 25 -9.61 -18.78 0.79
C ALA A 25 -9.47 -17.26 0.60
N CYS A 26 -8.25 -16.74 0.45
CA CYS A 26 -8.01 -15.30 0.37
C CYS A 26 -7.16 -14.87 -0.83
N GLY A 27 -6.74 -15.82 -1.66
CA GLY A 27 -5.98 -15.59 -2.88
C GLY A 27 -4.55 -15.10 -2.69
N VAL A 28 -4.01 -15.11 -1.46
CA VAL A 28 -2.64 -14.62 -1.23
C VAL A 28 -1.61 -15.60 -1.75
N ILE A 29 -0.60 -15.07 -2.44
CA ILE A 29 0.60 -15.82 -2.80
C ILE A 29 1.51 -15.85 -1.57
N TYR A 30 1.85 -17.04 -1.09
CA TYR A 30 2.62 -17.19 0.15
C TYR A 30 3.95 -16.48 0.09
N GLU A 31 4.71 -16.65 -1.00
CA GLU A 31 6.01 -16.04 -1.19
C GLU A 31 5.95 -14.50 -1.10
N LYS A 32 4.93 -13.88 -1.72
CA LYS A 32 4.74 -12.43 -1.64
C LYS A 32 4.40 -11.97 -0.23
N TYR A 33 3.58 -12.74 0.48
CA TYR A 33 3.18 -12.39 1.84
C TYR A 33 4.31 -12.59 2.85
N GLU A 34 5.07 -13.67 2.72
CA GLU A 34 6.27 -13.93 3.50
C GLU A 34 7.32 -12.83 3.26
N ALA A 35 7.53 -12.41 2.01
CA ALA A 35 8.39 -11.27 1.68
C ALA A 35 7.89 -9.95 2.29
N LYS A 36 6.57 -9.70 2.30
CA LYS A 36 5.98 -8.53 2.97
C LYS A 36 6.24 -8.56 4.47
N LEU A 37 6.00 -9.69 5.13
CA LEU A 37 6.26 -9.86 6.56
C LEU A 37 7.75 -9.69 6.89
N ALA A 38 8.64 -10.20 6.05
CA ALA A 38 10.08 -10.00 6.20
C ALA A 38 10.46 -8.51 6.12
N ARG A 39 9.92 -7.77 5.14
CA ARG A 39 10.12 -6.31 5.04
C ARG A 39 9.57 -5.55 6.24
N GLU A 40 8.40 -5.94 6.72
CA GLU A 40 7.77 -5.31 7.91
C GLU A 40 8.55 -5.56 9.20
N ARG A 41 9.17 -6.74 9.32
CA ARG A 41 10.05 -7.07 10.46
C ARG A 41 11.43 -6.43 10.34
N ALA A 42 11.92 -6.23 9.12
CA ALA A 42 13.27 -5.76 8.88
C ALA A 42 13.45 -4.27 9.22
N ASP A 43 12.42 -3.41 9.12
CA ASP A 43 12.64 -2.00 9.39
C ASP A 43 11.37 -1.17 9.73
N PRO A 44 11.13 -0.83 11.01
CA PRO A 44 10.10 0.15 11.40
C PRO A 44 10.47 1.60 11.05
N THR A 45 11.72 1.89 10.71
CA THR A 45 12.26 3.24 10.44
C THR A 45 11.89 3.73 9.05
N ILE A 46 11.82 2.83 8.07
CA ILE A 46 11.51 3.17 6.67
C ILE A 46 10.10 3.76 6.51
N LYS A 47 9.10 3.26 7.26
CA LYS A 47 7.74 3.87 7.23
C LYS A 47 7.76 5.34 7.67
N ASN A 48 8.42 5.63 8.80
CA ASN A 48 8.52 7.00 9.32
C ASN A 48 9.25 7.95 8.35
N GLN A 49 10.24 7.45 7.62
CA GLN A 49 10.95 8.23 6.60
C GLN A 49 10.07 8.48 5.37
N ILE A 50 9.34 7.47 4.87
CA ILE A 50 8.41 7.62 3.74
C ILE A 50 7.27 8.60 4.10
N ASP A 51 6.72 8.50 5.30
CA ASP A 51 5.68 9.42 5.79
C ASP A 51 6.20 10.86 5.89
N SER A 52 7.45 11.04 6.33
CA SER A 52 8.11 12.35 6.39
C SER A 52 8.35 12.96 5.01
N VAL A 53 8.67 12.15 4.00
CA VAL A 53 8.86 12.59 2.61
C VAL A 53 7.51 12.95 1.98
N ASN A 54 6.48 12.14 2.17
CA ASN A 54 5.13 12.42 1.68
C ASN A 54 4.59 13.73 2.28
N LYS A 55 4.80 13.94 3.60
CA LYS A 55 4.46 15.19 4.29
C LYS A 55 5.09 16.42 3.65
N LYS A 56 6.31 16.31 3.13
CA LYS A 56 7.01 17.43 2.50
C LYS A 56 6.47 17.70 1.08
N ALA A 57 6.04 16.66 0.37
CA ALA A 57 5.47 16.76 -0.97
C ALA A 57 4.07 17.39 -0.97
N ASP A 58 3.21 17.08 0.01
CA ASP A 58 1.90 17.75 0.13
C ASP A 58 2.06 19.22 0.52
N ASN A 59 2.95 19.55 1.46
CA ASN A 59 3.22 20.94 1.83
C ASN A 59 3.79 21.75 0.66
N PHE A 60 4.60 21.13 -0.21
CA PHE A 60 5.08 21.80 -1.42
C PHE A 60 3.94 22.12 -2.41
N TRP A 61 3.01 21.18 -2.63
CA TRP A 61 1.85 21.40 -3.48
C TRP A 61 0.86 22.42 -2.91
N ILE A 62 0.60 22.40 -1.60
CA ILE A 62 -0.31 23.36 -0.92
C ILE A 62 0.23 24.79 -1.01
N HIS A 63 1.55 24.98 -0.88
CA HIS A 63 2.16 26.29 -1.05
C HIS A 63 2.19 26.77 -2.51
N PHE A 64 2.30 25.84 -3.47
CA PHE A 64 2.26 26.17 -4.90
C PHE A 64 0.85 26.53 -5.38
N THR A 65 -0.20 25.85 -4.90
CA THR A 65 -1.60 26.13 -5.29
C THR A 65 -2.17 27.41 -4.67
N LYS A 66 -1.77 27.78 -3.44
CA LYS A 66 -2.15 29.08 -2.83
C LYS A 66 -1.63 30.31 -3.60
N ALA A 67 -0.61 30.16 -4.44
CA ALA A 67 -0.10 31.25 -5.27
C ALA A 67 -0.96 31.49 -6.53
N LEU A 68 -1.77 30.52 -6.94
CA LEU A 68 -2.60 30.61 -8.16
C LEU A 68 -4.02 31.14 -7.90
N ASP A 69 -4.47 31.18 -6.64
CA ASP A 69 -5.75 31.79 -6.24
C ASP A 69 -5.74 33.34 -6.21
N PHE A 70 -4.59 33.99 -6.46
CA PHE A 70 -4.46 35.45 -6.41
C PHE A 70 -4.59 36.16 -7.78
N VAL A 71 -4.81 35.42 -8.87
CA VAL A 71 -5.18 36.01 -10.17
C VAL A 71 -6.70 36.06 -10.26
N LYS A 72 -7.27 37.21 -9.85
CA LYS A 72 -8.69 37.51 -9.99
C LYS A 72 -9.14 37.38 -11.46
N PRO A 73 -10.23 36.67 -11.77
CA PRO A 73 -10.91 36.77 -13.06
C PRO A 73 -11.90 37.93 -13.04
N GLU A 74 -11.40 39.16 -12.93
CA GLU A 74 -12.15 40.32 -13.44
C GLU A 74 -11.71 40.48 -14.90
N TYR A 75 -12.65 40.70 -15.82
CA TYR A 75 -12.52 40.66 -17.29
C TYR A 75 -12.77 39.31 -17.97
N PHE A 76 -14.03 38.86 -17.87
CA PHE A 76 -14.69 38.19 -18.98
C PHE A 76 -16.02 38.91 -19.25
N ILE A 77 -16.04 39.79 -20.24
CA ILE A 77 -17.26 40.43 -20.78
C ILE A 77 -17.22 40.18 -22.29
N PRO A 78 -18.21 39.48 -22.88
CA PRO A 78 -18.44 39.52 -24.33
C PRO A 78 -19.13 40.82 -24.76
#